data_AF-A0A6P9D2C8-F1
#
_entry.id   AF-A0A6P9D2C8-F1
#
_cell.length_a   1.000
_cell.length_b   1.000
_cell.length_c   1.000
_cell.angle_alpha   90.00
_cell.angle_beta   90.00
_cell.angle_gamma   90.00
#
_symmetry.space_group_name_H-M   'P 1'
#
loop_
_entity.id
_entity.type
_entity.pdbx_description
1 polymer ?
#
loop_
_entity_poly.entity_id
_entity_poly.type
_entity_poly.pdbx_seq_one_letter_code
_entity_poly.pdbx_strand_id
1 'polypeptide(L)'
;MVPWATLLLLGLLFCCCLGHGSQTGAPRVYLTYKELLETRTARPFSFNFNTSDYRILLVDQDQERLYLGARDFLVALDLHNINKEPLIIHWPALPNQENECRLAGKGQRGECFNYIRLMEPLNRTHLYACGTGAYHPVCSLINRGWRSEEYLFRIVPHSLEPGKGKCPYDPRQSSMAVLINNTLYAGVHVDFMGTDAALFRTMGPRPAIRTEQHDSRWLYDPVFLQAHVIPDSSDHNDDKLYFFFREKALEGAVGPAVLARVGRVCLNDDGGQRSLLNKWTTFLKARLVCSVIGEDGVETFFDELRDVFLLPTQDEKHPLLYGVFSTLGSVFRGSAVCVYSMADIRTVFNGPFAHKEGHNYQWGPYTGRVPYPRPGACPGGTFTPGLRSTREFSDELVTFVRAHPLMFHAVYPLQRRPLLVRTNVPYSFTTLAVDLVDAVDGRYEVLFLGTDQGTVQKVIVLPKEQGILEELTLEEVEVFRVPAPVKTLWISSKRQQLYVSSDMGVSQLTLHRCREYGEVCADCCLARDPYCAWDGQRCARYSHTAKRRSRRQDIKHGDPLRQCRGFNAKAKTFWKPDLCLADCLLPAFTEMQWGLRTQGMLFPSRSPCPHHSRTAIK
;
A
#
# COMPACT_ATOMS: atom_id res chain seq x y z
N MET A 1 -34.11 50.66 10.41
CA MET A 1 -33.15 50.74 9.28
C MET A 1 -31.76 50.58 9.86
N VAL A 2 -31.22 49.37 9.79
CA VAL A 2 -29.87 49.04 10.28
C VAL A 2 -28.86 49.52 9.23
N PRO A 3 -27.83 50.30 9.59
CA PRO A 3 -26.93 50.92 8.61
C PRO A 3 -26.10 49.85 7.90
N TRP A 4 -25.97 49.97 6.57
CA TRP A 4 -25.25 49.03 5.69
C TRP A 4 -23.83 48.67 6.17
N ALA A 5 -23.17 49.56 6.92
CA ALA A 5 -21.86 49.30 7.52
C ALA A 5 -21.88 48.16 8.55
N THR A 6 -22.98 47.96 9.29
CA THR A 6 -23.09 46.89 10.29
C THR A 6 -23.36 45.52 9.68
N LEU A 7 -24.01 45.44 8.52
CA LEU A 7 -24.17 44.20 7.74
C LEU A 7 -22.86 43.75 7.09
N LEU A 8 -22.02 44.69 6.66
CA LEU A 8 -20.67 44.40 6.14
C LEU A 8 -19.70 43.91 7.23
N LEU A 9 -19.77 44.47 8.43
CA LEU A 9 -18.97 44.03 9.58
C LEU A 9 -19.40 42.64 10.08
N LEU A 10 -20.69 42.32 10.11
CA LEU A 10 -21.18 40.98 10.41
C LEU A 10 -20.84 39.97 9.30
N GLY A 11 -20.85 40.38 8.03
CA GLY A 11 -20.39 39.55 6.90
C GLY A 11 -18.89 39.25 6.92
N LEU A 12 -18.06 40.21 7.33
CA LEU A 12 -16.61 40.05 7.48
C LEU A 12 -16.25 39.20 8.72
N LEU A 13 -17.00 39.34 9.81
CA LEU A 13 -16.86 38.48 11.01
C LEU A 13 -17.33 37.03 10.73
N PHE A 14 -18.36 36.82 9.91
CA PHE A 14 -18.77 35.48 9.50
C PHE A 14 -17.79 34.85 8.48
N CYS A 15 -17.12 35.66 7.65
CA CYS A 15 -16.11 35.19 6.71
C CYS A 15 -14.78 34.83 7.40
N CYS A 16 -14.43 35.47 8.53
CA CYS A 16 -13.24 35.11 9.32
C CYS A 16 -13.42 33.83 10.16
N CYS A 17 -14.65 33.36 10.39
CA CYS A 17 -14.95 32.13 11.15
C CYS A 17 -15.21 30.91 10.26
N LEU A 18 -15.18 31.06 8.94
CA LEU A 18 -15.27 29.95 7.99
C LEU A 18 -13.86 29.56 7.52
N GLY A 19 -13.25 28.60 8.21
CA GLY A 19 -12.23 27.74 7.63
C GLY A 19 -10.77 28.05 7.97
N HIS A 20 -10.40 28.15 9.25
CA HIS A 20 -9.08 27.65 9.69
C HIS A 20 -9.20 26.15 10.00
N GLY A 21 -9.56 25.37 8.99
CA GLY A 21 -9.19 23.97 8.98
C GLY A 21 -7.70 23.93 8.63
N SER A 22 -6.83 23.69 9.60
CA SER A 22 -5.48 23.22 9.32
C SER A 22 -5.61 22.10 8.29
N GLN A 23 -5.18 22.31 7.05
CA GLN A 23 -5.19 21.29 6.00
C GLN A 23 -4.13 20.24 6.36
N THR A 24 -4.45 19.39 7.34
CA THR A 24 -3.62 18.24 7.70
C THR A 24 -3.54 17.33 6.49
N GLY A 25 -2.35 17.25 5.87
CA GLY A 25 -2.06 16.27 4.82
C GLY A 25 -2.13 16.76 3.38
N ALA A 26 -2.27 18.06 3.10
CA ALA A 26 -2.13 18.58 1.73
C ALA A 26 -0.73 18.26 1.16
N PRO A 27 -0.64 17.79 -0.10
CA PRO A 27 0.65 17.50 -0.71
C PRO A 27 1.44 18.78 -0.90
N ARG A 28 2.71 18.76 -0.52
CA ARG A 28 3.62 19.89 -0.70
C ARG A 28 3.87 20.21 -2.17
N VAL A 29 3.88 19.17 -3.01
CA VAL A 29 3.96 19.25 -4.46
C VAL A 29 2.86 18.37 -5.04
N TYR A 30 2.01 18.92 -5.90
CA TYR A 30 1.07 18.16 -6.70
C TYR A 30 1.51 18.25 -8.17
N LEU A 31 1.69 17.11 -8.83
CA LEU A 31 2.01 17.06 -10.26
C LEU A 31 0.85 16.42 -11.02
N THR A 32 0.28 17.20 -11.93
CA THR A 32 -0.65 16.66 -12.92
C THR A 32 0.05 15.65 -13.83
N TYR A 33 -0.71 14.82 -14.53
CA TYR A 33 -0.13 13.81 -15.42
C TYR A 33 0.79 14.44 -16.47
N LYS A 34 0.44 15.63 -16.98
CA LYS A 34 1.24 16.34 -17.98
C LYS A 34 2.57 16.84 -17.38
N GLU A 35 2.52 17.50 -16.22
CA GLU A 35 3.72 17.99 -15.53
C GLU A 35 4.65 16.83 -15.13
N LEU A 36 4.08 15.72 -14.67
CA LEU A 36 4.83 14.51 -14.32
C LEU A 36 5.64 13.99 -15.53
N LEU A 37 5.07 13.97 -16.73
CA LEU A 37 5.79 13.58 -17.94
C LEU A 37 6.89 14.58 -18.33
N GLU A 38 6.68 15.87 -18.10
CA GLU A 38 7.65 16.92 -18.38
C GLU A 38 8.92 16.77 -17.51
N THR A 39 8.80 16.27 -16.27
CA THR A 39 9.95 15.95 -15.41
C THR A 39 10.83 14.81 -15.94
N ARG A 40 10.34 14.02 -16.91
CA ARG A 40 10.97 12.78 -17.42
C ARG A 40 11.25 11.73 -16.34
N THR A 41 10.55 11.81 -15.22
CA THR A 41 10.67 10.84 -14.11
C THR A 41 9.57 9.78 -14.12
N ALA A 42 8.64 9.88 -15.07
CA ALA A 42 7.59 8.90 -15.32
C ALA A 42 7.67 8.37 -16.76
N ARG A 43 7.34 7.10 -16.92
CA ARG A 43 7.20 6.42 -18.20
C ARG A 43 5.91 5.61 -18.18
N PRO A 44 4.82 6.11 -18.79
CA PRO A 44 3.62 5.32 -18.99
C PRO A 44 3.89 4.26 -20.07
N PHE A 45 3.30 3.09 -19.90
CA PHE A 45 3.37 2.02 -20.88
C PHE A 45 2.66 2.45 -22.17
N SER A 46 3.37 2.38 -23.31
CA SER A 46 2.92 3.00 -24.55
C SER A 46 2.46 2.03 -25.65
N PHE A 47 2.57 0.72 -25.45
CA PHE A 47 2.14 -0.24 -26.48
C PHE A 47 0.63 -0.44 -26.44
N ASN A 48 -0.01 -0.19 -27.59
CA ASN A 48 -1.44 -0.35 -27.74
C ASN A 48 -1.78 -1.75 -28.24
N PHE A 49 -2.48 -2.52 -27.40
CA PHE A 49 -3.22 -3.71 -27.78
C PHE A 49 -4.56 -3.66 -27.05
N ASN A 50 -5.61 -4.26 -27.62
CA ASN A 50 -6.98 -4.15 -27.11
C ASN A 50 -7.14 -4.96 -25.80
N THR A 51 -6.69 -4.40 -24.68
CA THR A 51 -6.70 -5.01 -23.35
C THR A 51 -7.12 -4.00 -22.27
N SER A 52 -7.32 -4.52 -21.06
CA SER A 52 -7.64 -3.78 -19.84
C SER A 52 -7.18 -4.60 -18.63
N ASP A 53 -7.36 -4.04 -17.43
CA ASP A 53 -7.13 -4.74 -16.14
C ASP A 53 -5.71 -5.29 -16.01
N TYR A 54 -4.74 -4.37 -16.01
CA TYR A 54 -3.31 -4.63 -15.80
C TYR A 54 -3.05 -5.03 -14.33
N ARG A 55 -3.59 -6.18 -13.92
CA ARG A 55 -3.75 -6.55 -12.51
C ARG A 55 -2.47 -7.13 -11.93
N ILE A 56 -1.83 -8.05 -12.65
CA ILE A 56 -0.69 -8.80 -12.13
C ILE A 56 0.58 -8.08 -12.53
N LEU A 57 1.36 -7.64 -11.53
CA LEU A 57 2.72 -7.13 -11.70
C LEU A 57 3.68 -8.05 -10.97
N LEU A 58 4.41 -8.87 -11.71
CA LEU A 58 5.46 -9.73 -11.16
C LEU A 58 6.82 -9.19 -11.61
N VAL A 59 7.56 -8.58 -10.69
CA VAL A 59 8.93 -8.15 -10.97
C VAL A 59 9.91 -9.26 -10.66
N ASP A 60 10.68 -9.63 -11.67
CA ASP A 60 11.80 -10.55 -11.53
C ASP A 60 13.11 -9.76 -11.67
N GLN A 61 13.76 -9.51 -10.53
CA GLN A 61 15.02 -8.77 -10.50
C GLN A 61 16.18 -9.57 -11.11
N ASP A 62 16.13 -10.91 -11.07
CA ASP A 62 17.18 -11.81 -11.56
C ASP A 62 17.16 -11.92 -13.08
N GLN A 63 15.96 -11.89 -13.67
CA GLN A 63 15.74 -11.85 -15.12
C GLN A 63 15.66 -10.43 -15.68
N GLU A 64 15.78 -9.40 -14.83
CA GLU A 64 15.61 -7.99 -15.21
C GLU A 64 14.34 -7.72 -16.04
N ARG A 65 13.25 -8.40 -15.69
CA ARG A 65 11.97 -8.33 -16.39
C ARG A 65 10.82 -7.99 -15.44
N LEU A 66 9.86 -7.23 -15.95
CA LEU A 66 8.56 -7.03 -15.32
C LEU A 66 7.53 -7.83 -16.13
N TYR A 67 6.94 -8.84 -15.52
CA TYR A 67 5.84 -9.59 -16.12
C TYR A 67 4.51 -8.96 -15.73
N LEU A 68 3.65 -8.84 -16.72
CA LEU A 68 2.35 -8.21 -16.63
C LEU A 68 1.28 -9.21 -17.08
N GLY A 69 0.26 -9.41 -16.24
CA GLY A 69 -0.97 -10.12 -16.60
C GLY A 69 -2.13 -9.15 -16.79
N ALA A 70 -2.79 -9.23 -17.94
CA ALA A 70 -3.94 -8.39 -18.30
C ALA A 70 -5.08 -9.23 -18.89
N ARG A 71 -6.14 -8.60 -19.40
CA ARG A 71 -7.19 -9.28 -20.16
C ARG A 71 -6.62 -9.86 -21.46
N ASP A 72 -6.67 -11.18 -21.62
CA ASP A 72 -6.22 -12.00 -22.76
C ASP A 72 -4.71 -11.99 -23.04
N PHE A 73 -3.90 -11.29 -22.24
CA PHE A 73 -2.47 -11.12 -22.52
C PHE A 73 -1.59 -11.37 -21.30
N LEU A 74 -0.47 -12.05 -21.53
CA LEU A 74 0.73 -11.94 -20.70
C LEU A 74 1.77 -11.14 -21.46
N VAL A 75 2.48 -10.27 -20.74
CA VAL A 75 3.48 -9.40 -21.34
C VAL A 75 4.75 -9.43 -20.48
N ALA A 76 5.91 -9.62 -21.10
CA ALA A 76 7.19 -9.45 -20.46
C ALA A 76 7.84 -8.15 -20.93
N LEU A 77 8.07 -7.25 -19.97
CA LEU A 77 8.63 -5.92 -20.16
C LEU A 77 10.07 -5.87 -19.66
N ASP A 78 10.89 -5.05 -20.28
CA ASP A 78 12.22 -4.72 -19.77
C ASP A 78 12.10 -3.89 -18.49
N LEU A 79 12.77 -4.33 -17.42
CA LEU A 79 12.64 -3.71 -16.11
C LEU A 79 13.27 -2.30 -16.04
N HIS A 80 14.24 -1.99 -16.90
CA HIS A 80 14.87 -0.67 -16.97
C HIS A 80 13.99 0.33 -17.72
N ASN A 81 13.40 -0.12 -18.84
CA ASN A 81 12.52 0.69 -19.66
C ASN A 81 11.33 -0.14 -20.16
N ILE A 82 10.17 0.07 -19.54
CA ILE A 82 8.94 -0.66 -19.87
C ILE A 82 8.43 -0.42 -21.30
N ASN A 83 8.98 0.57 -22.01
CA ASN A 83 8.65 0.90 -23.40
C ASN A 83 9.65 0.34 -24.43
N LYS A 84 10.61 -0.51 -24.00
CA LYS A 84 11.36 -1.35 -24.93
C LYS A 84 10.42 -2.42 -25.51
N GLU A 85 10.75 -2.95 -26.70
CA GLU A 85 9.93 -3.95 -27.38
C GLU A 85 9.56 -5.12 -26.43
N PRO A 86 8.27 -5.33 -26.14
CA PRO A 86 7.82 -6.32 -25.17
C PRO A 86 7.67 -7.69 -25.83
N LEU A 87 7.79 -8.75 -25.02
CA LEU A 87 7.39 -10.08 -25.44
C LEU A 87 5.93 -10.30 -25.03
N ILE A 88 5.08 -10.67 -25.97
CA ILE A 88 3.62 -10.77 -25.75
C ILE A 88 3.14 -12.18 -26.05
N ILE A 89 2.35 -12.73 -25.13
CA ILE A 89 1.55 -13.94 -25.32
C ILE A 89 0.09 -13.52 -25.35
N HIS A 90 -0.58 -13.76 -26.48
CA HIS A 90 -2.03 -13.68 -26.57
C HIS A 90 -2.63 -15.03 -26.14
N TRP A 91 -3.37 -15.02 -25.03
CA TRP A 91 -4.00 -16.19 -24.43
C TRP A 91 -5.48 -15.90 -24.11
N PRO A 92 -6.34 -15.78 -25.14
CA PRO A 92 -7.78 -15.56 -24.95
C PRO A 92 -8.49 -16.84 -24.50
N ALA A 93 -9.74 -16.69 -24.08
CA ALA A 93 -10.64 -17.83 -23.87
C ALA A 93 -10.99 -18.51 -25.20
N LEU A 94 -11.39 -19.79 -25.16
CA LEU A 94 -11.84 -20.47 -26.38
C LEU A 94 -13.20 -19.92 -26.83
N PRO A 95 -13.49 -19.80 -28.13
CA PRO A 95 -14.76 -19.26 -28.63
C PRO A 95 -16.01 -19.97 -28.06
N ASN A 96 -15.93 -21.29 -27.86
CA ASN A 96 -17.01 -22.06 -27.24
C ASN A 96 -17.24 -21.66 -25.78
N GLN A 97 -16.17 -21.44 -25.00
CA GLN A 97 -16.25 -21.01 -23.60
C GLN A 97 -16.81 -19.58 -23.51
N GLU A 98 -16.40 -18.67 -24.42
CA GLU A 98 -16.98 -17.33 -24.47
C GLU A 98 -18.49 -17.38 -24.76
N ASN A 99 -18.92 -18.23 -25.69
CA ASN A 99 -20.32 -18.40 -26.02
C ASN A 99 -21.11 -18.97 -24.83
N GLU A 100 -20.60 -20.01 -24.17
CA GLU A 100 -21.19 -20.57 -22.95
C GLU A 100 -21.31 -19.54 -21.82
N CYS A 101 -20.26 -18.73 -21.61
CA CYS A 101 -20.26 -17.64 -20.64
C CYS A 101 -21.38 -16.63 -20.93
N ARG A 102 -21.54 -16.22 -22.20
CA ARG A 102 -22.61 -15.29 -22.62
C ARG A 102 -24.00 -15.90 -22.47
N LEU A 103 -24.17 -17.18 -22.83
CA LEU A 103 -25.43 -17.91 -22.67
C LEU A 103 -25.81 -18.08 -21.19
N ALA A 104 -24.84 -18.15 -20.29
CA ALA A 104 -25.04 -18.14 -18.84
C ALA A 104 -25.41 -16.75 -18.28
N GLY A 105 -25.68 -15.76 -19.13
CA GLY A 105 -26.10 -14.41 -18.75
C GLY A 105 -24.95 -13.49 -18.34
N LYS A 106 -23.70 -13.89 -18.54
CA LYS A 106 -22.51 -13.05 -18.28
C LYS A 106 -22.14 -12.22 -19.51
N GLY A 107 -21.17 -11.32 -19.35
CA GLY A 107 -20.53 -10.63 -20.48
C GLY A 107 -21.01 -9.20 -20.75
N GLN A 108 -22.11 -8.75 -20.12
CA GLN A 108 -22.56 -7.35 -20.19
C GLN A 108 -21.50 -6.35 -19.70
N ARG A 109 -20.62 -6.79 -18.79
CA ARG A 109 -19.52 -5.99 -18.23
C ARG A 109 -18.15 -6.44 -18.75
N GLY A 110 -18.11 -7.12 -19.90
CA GLY A 110 -16.87 -7.64 -20.47
C GLY A 110 -16.26 -8.78 -19.65
N GLU A 111 -17.06 -9.63 -19.01
CA GLU A 111 -16.53 -10.69 -18.15
C GLU A 111 -16.08 -11.95 -18.91
N CYS A 112 -16.58 -12.14 -20.13
CA CYS A 112 -16.33 -13.33 -20.95
C CYS A 112 -15.03 -13.23 -21.77
N PHE A 113 -13.94 -12.93 -21.08
CA PHE A 113 -12.57 -12.95 -21.60
C PHE A 113 -11.67 -13.73 -20.63
N ASN A 114 -10.42 -13.97 -21.01
CA ASN A 114 -9.45 -14.59 -20.11
C ASN A 114 -8.68 -13.51 -19.33
N TYR A 115 -9.08 -13.24 -18.09
CA TYR A 115 -8.35 -12.30 -17.24
C TYR A 115 -7.26 -13.04 -16.46
N ILE A 116 -6.00 -12.66 -16.65
CA ILE A 116 -4.90 -13.23 -15.88
C ILE A 116 -5.00 -12.79 -14.41
N ARG A 117 -4.95 -13.77 -13.50
CA ARG A 117 -5.14 -13.58 -12.04
C ARG A 117 -4.03 -14.18 -11.20
N LEU A 118 -3.17 -14.98 -11.82
CA LEU A 118 -2.03 -15.62 -11.17
C LEU A 118 -0.86 -15.65 -12.14
N MET A 119 0.32 -15.24 -11.67
CA MET A 119 1.59 -15.46 -12.34
C MET A 119 2.69 -15.54 -11.29
N GLU A 120 3.29 -16.72 -11.12
CA GLU A 120 4.32 -16.97 -10.12
C GLU A 120 5.53 -17.68 -10.74
N PRO A 121 6.76 -17.42 -10.27
CA PRO A 121 7.93 -18.16 -10.73
C PRO A 121 7.90 -19.60 -10.20
N LEU A 122 7.78 -20.57 -11.11
CA LEU A 122 7.88 -22.00 -10.75
C LEU A 122 9.34 -22.40 -10.57
N ASN A 123 10.20 -21.92 -11.48
CA ASN A 123 11.64 -22.10 -11.42
C ASN A 123 12.31 -20.97 -12.22
N ARG A 124 13.61 -21.09 -12.47
CA ARG A 124 14.34 -20.06 -13.22
C ARG A 124 13.82 -19.87 -14.64
N THR A 125 13.39 -20.94 -15.33
CA THR A 125 12.99 -20.92 -16.74
C THR A 125 11.49 -20.85 -16.99
N HIS A 126 10.67 -21.18 -15.99
CA HIS A 126 9.23 -21.29 -16.13
C HIS A 126 8.48 -20.43 -15.12
N LEU A 127 7.44 -19.76 -15.60
CA LEU A 127 6.38 -19.20 -14.79
C LEU A 127 5.18 -20.15 -14.80
N TYR A 128 4.41 -20.11 -13.72
CA TYR A 128 3.12 -20.72 -13.60
C TYR A 128 2.05 -19.62 -13.68
N ALA A 129 1.16 -19.67 -14.67
CA ALA A 129 0.16 -18.63 -14.89
C ALA A 129 -1.25 -19.20 -15.01
N CYS A 130 -2.23 -18.46 -14.50
CA CYS A 130 -3.65 -18.80 -14.64
C CYS A 130 -4.51 -17.58 -14.96
N GLY A 131 -5.61 -17.82 -15.66
CA GLY A 131 -6.64 -16.82 -15.91
C GLY A 131 -8.05 -17.38 -15.84
N THR A 132 -9.03 -16.47 -15.82
CA THR A 132 -10.45 -16.79 -15.62
C THR A 132 -11.06 -17.59 -16.76
N GLY A 133 -10.46 -17.59 -17.95
CA GLY A 133 -10.91 -18.34 -19.13
C GLY A 133 -12.39 -18.17 -19.46
N ALA A 134 -12.94 -16.95 -19.36
CA ALA A 134 -14.37 -16.68 -19.52
C ALA A 134 -15.26 -17.55 -18.60
N TYR A 135 -15.07 -17.46 -17.28
CA TYR A 135 -15.71 -18.33 -16.28
C TYR A 135 -15.39 -19.83 -16.45
N HIS A 136 -14.24 -20.14 -17.04
CA HIS A 136 -13.66 -21.48 -17.08
C HIS A 136 -12.16 -21.39 -16.74
N PRO A 137 -11.79 -21.30 -15.45
CA PRO A 137 -10.41 -21.02 -15.06
C PRO A 137 -9.43 -22.05 -15.62
N VAL A 138 -8.34 -21.56 -16.21
CA VAL A 138 -7.29 -22.35 -16.85
C VAL A 138 -5.92 -21.90 -16.39
N CYS A 139 -5.00 -22.86 -16.28
CA CYS A 139 -3.60 -22.63 -15.92
C CYS A 139 -2.67 -23.23 -16.97
N SER A 140 -1.45 -22.70 -17.05
CA SER A 140 -0.42 -23.19 -17.97
C SER A 140 0.98 -22.80 -17.51
N LEU A 141 1.99 -23.50 -18.03
CA LEU A 141 3.39 -23.16 -17.86
C LEU A 141 3.84 -22.19 -18.97
N ILE A 142 4.54 -21.13 -18.58
CA ILE A 142 5.11 -20.16 -19.50
C ILE A 142 6.63 -20.31 -19.47
N ASN A 143 7.22 -20.67 -20.60
CA ASN A 143 8.67 -20.72 -20.73
C ASN A 143 9.19 -19.30 -21.04
N ARG A 144 10.05 -18.80 -20.14
CA ARG A 144 10.64 -17.45 -20.19
C ARG A 144 12.14 -17.43 -20.50
N GLY A 145 12.73 -18.58 -20.85
CA GLY A 145 14.18 -18.70 -21.06
C GLY A 145 15.00 -18.72 -19.76
N TRP A 146 16.29 -19.03 -19.87
CA TRP A 146 17.21 -19.04 -18.71
C TRP A 146 17.76 -17.64 -18.41
N ARG A 147 17.94 -16.82 -19.45
CA ARG A 147 18.44 -15.45 -19.36
C ARG A 147 17.51 -14.48 -20.07
N SER A 148 17.64 -13.21 -19.71
CA SER A 148 16.83 -12.13 -20.27
C SER A 148 17.11 -11.85 -21.75
N GLU A 149 18.28 -12.24 -22.28
CA GLU A 149 18.64 -12.07 -23.69
C GLU A 149 18.02 -13.16 -24.59
N GLU A 150 17.58 -14.28 -24.00
CA GLU A 150 16.76 -15.24 -24.72
C GLU A 150 15.38 -14.59 -24.91
N TYR A 151 15.07 -14.17 -26.13
CA TYR A 151 13.76 -13.66 -26.55
C TYR A 151 12.70 -14.78 -26.56
N LEU A 152 12.64 -15.55 -25.48
CA LEU A 152 11.75 -16.67 -25.27
C LEU A 152 10.69 -16.26 -24.25
N PHE A 153 9.44 -16.25 -24.70
CA PHE A 153 8.28 -16.06 -23.85
C PHE A 153 7.08 -16.71 -24.53
N ARG A 154 6.80 -17.97 -24.18
CA ARG A 154 5.74 -18.75 -24.84
C ARG A 154 5.07 -19.72 -23.87
N ILE A 155 3.81 -20.02 -24.14
CA ILE A 155 3.10 -21.10 -23.46
C ILE A 155 3.76 -22.43 -23.82
N VAL A 156 4.02 -23.27 -22.82
CA VAL A 156 4.55 -24.62 -23.02
C VAL A 156 3.44 -25.49 -23.63
N PRO A 157 3.67 -26.12 -24.80
CA PRO A 157 2.68 -27.00 -25.41
C PRO A 157 2.25 -28.13 -24.45
N HIS A 158 0.97 -28.49 -24.49
CA HIS A 158 0.37 -29.55 -23.65
C HIS A 158 0.49 -29.34 -22.13
N SER A 159 0.76 -28.12 -21.67
CA SER A 159 0.82 -27.79 -20.23
C SER A 159 -0.49 -27.17 -19.68
N LEU A 160 -1.54 -27.11 -20.49
CA LEU A 160 -2.83 -26.58 -20.08
C LEU A 160 -3.47 -27.50 -19.04
N GLU A 161 -3.92 -26.92 -17.93
CA GLU A 161 -4.59 -27.65 -16.86
C GLU A 161 -5.75 -26.86 -16.25
N PRO A 162 -6.68 -27.52 -15.54
CA PRO A 162 -7.79 -26.83 -14.86
C PRO A 162 -7.28 -25.85 -13.79
N GLY A 163 -7.87 -24.65 -13.76
CA GLY A 163 -7.58 -23.60 -12.80
C GLY A 163 -8.47 -23.59 -11.56
N LYS A 164 -9.39 -24.56 -11.41
CA LYS A 164 -10.28 -24.66 -10.25
C LYS A 164 -9.47 -24.80 -8.95
N GLY A 165 -9.74 -23.94 -7.96
CA GLY A 165 -8.97 -23.89 -6.71
C GLY A 165 -7.64 -23.15 -6.81
N LYS A 166 -7.31 -22.59 -7.97
CA LYS A 166 -6.06 -21.84 -8.24
C LYS A 166 -6.34 -20.41 -8.72
N CYS A 167 -7.41 -20.22 -9.47
CA CYS A 167 -7.82 -18.96 -10.09
C CYS A 167 -9.34 -18.78 -9.98
N PRO A 168 -9.83 -17.54 -9.76
CA PRO A 168 -11.28 -17.28 -9.69
C PRO A 168 -11.96 -17.42 -11.05
N TYR A 169 -13.28 -17.62 -11.01
CA TYR A 169 -14.16 -17.64 -12.19
C TYR A 169 -14.55 -16.23 -12.65
N ASP A 170 -15.00 -15.39 -11.72
CA ASP A 170 -15.38 -14.00 -12.00
C ASP A 170 -14.13 -13.10 -11.95
N PRO A 171 -13.82 -12.34 -13.01
CA PRO A 171 -12.66 -11.44 -13.01
C PRO A 171 -12.73 -10.33 -11.96
N ARG A 172 -13.89 -10.00 -11.41
CA ARG A 172 -14.03 -8.97 -10.38
C ARG A 172 -13.70 -9.47 -8.98
N GLN A 173 -13.68 -10.79 -8.78
CA GLN A 173 -13.30 -11.36 -7.49
C GLN A 173 -11.81 -11.14 -7.26
N SER A 174 -11.49 -10.72 -6.04
CA SER A 174 -10.10 -10.66 -5.58
C SER A 174 -9.64 -12.08 -5.26
N SER A 175 -8.39 -12.36 -5.62
CA SER A 175 -7.75 -13.63 -5.35
C SER A 175 -6.33 -13.35 -4.90
N MET A 176 -5.82 -14.25 -4.07
CA MET A 176 -4.41 -14.27 -3.70
C MET A 176 -3.83 -15.62 -4.04
N ALA A 177 -2.57 -15.66 -4.45
CA ALA A 177 -1.84 -16.91 -4.56
C ALA A 177 -0.34 -16.70 -4.35
N VAL A 178 0.34 -17.75 -3.89
CA VAL A 178 1.79 -17.80 -3.71
C VAL A 178 2.28 -19.22 -4.00
N LEU A 179 3.39 -19.33 -4.73
CA LEU A 179 3.98 -20.60 -5.11
C LEU A 179 5.25 -20.85 -4.31
N ILE A 180 5.25 -21.88 -3.46
CA ILE A 180 6.35 -22.21 -2.55
C ILE A 180 6.75 -23.66 -2.81
N ASN A 181 8.00 -23.91 -3.22
CA ASN A 181 8.52 -25.26 -3.47
C ASN A 181 7.58 -26.11 -4.36
N ASN A 182 7.18 -25.56 -5.51
CA ASN A 182 6.23 -26.16 -6.46
C ASN A 182 4.83 -26.49 -5.90
N THR A 183 4.50 -25.91 -4.74
CA THR A 183 3.21 -26.07 -4.06
C THR A 183 2.50 -24.73 -4.07
N LEU A 184 1.31 -24.68 -4.67
CA LEU A 184 0.55 -23.45 -4.84
C LEU A 184 -0.45 -23.30 -3.69
N TYR A 185 -0.35 -22.18 -2.98
CA TYR A 185 -1.33 -21.77 -1.99
C TYR A 185 -2.18 -20.66 -2.58
N ALA A 186 -3.50 -20.78 -2.53
CA ALA A 186 -4.40 -19.84 -3.18
C ALA A 186 -5.66 -19.57 -2.35
N GLY A 187 -6.03 -18.30 -2.20
CA GLY A 187 -7.32 -17.87 -1.67
C GLY A 187 -8.23 -17.46 -2.81
N VAL A 188 -9.23 -18.28 -3.12
CA VAL A 188 -10.10 -18.11 -4.29
C VAL A 188 -11.54 -18.55 -3.99
N HIS A 189 -12.47 -18.02 -4.78
CA HIS A 189 -13.82 -18.57 -4.94
C HIS A 189 -13.78 -19.63 -6.05
N VAL A 190 -14.28 -20.84 -5.77
CA VAL A 190 -14.08 -22.02 -6.64
C VAL A 190 -15.30 -22.46 -7.42
N ASP A 191 -16.42 -21.77 -7.27
CA ASP A 191 -17.66 -22.01 -7.98
C ASP A 191 -18.01 -20.86 -8.91
N PHE A 192 -18.79 -21.16 -9.94
CA PHE A 192 -19.27 -20.18 -10.90
C PHE A 192 -20.10 -19.05 -10.23
N MET A 193 -20.79 -19.37 -9.13
CA MET A 193 -21.65 -18.41 -8.41
C MET A 193 -20.87 -17.51 -7.45
N GLY A 194 -19.62 -17.84 -7.12
CA GLY A 194 -18.81 -17.05 -6.22
C GLY A 194 -19.26 -17.13 -4.76
N THR A 195 -19.70 -18.31 -4.33
CA THR A 195 -20.21 -18.57 -2.98
C THR A 195 -19.31 -19.49 -2.16
N ASP A 196 -18.53 -20.35 -2.82
CA ASP A 196 -17.58 -21.25 -2.18
C ASP A 196 -16.18 -20.64 -2.19
N ALA A 197 -15.87 -19.85 -1.17
CA ALA A 197 -14.53 -19.33 -0.93
C ALA A 197 -13.70 -20.30 -0.08
N ALA A 198 -12.45 -20.51 -0.47
CA ALA A 198 -11.53 -21.31 0.35
C ALA A 198 -10.06 -20.92 0.15
N LEU A 199 -9.27 -21.22 1.19
CA LEU A 199 -7.82 -21.24 1.10
C LEU A 199 -7.37 -22.66 0.74
N PHE A 200 -6.71 -22.79 -0.40
CA PHE A 200 -6.23 -24.04 -0.96
C PHE A 200 -4.72 -24.18 -0.84
N ARG A 201 -4.29 -25.43 -0.73
CA ARG A 201 -2.97 -25.89 -1.17
C ARG A 201 -3.18 -26.90 -2.28
N THR A 202 -2.60 -26.65 -3.43
CA THR A 202 -2.63 -27.53 -4.60
C THR A 202 -1.23 -27.70 -5.16
N MET A 203 -1.07 -28.57 -6.16
CA MET A 203 0.22 -28.93 -6.71
C MET A 203 1.15 -29.57 -5.65
N GLY A 204 2.39 -29.83 -6.03
CA GLY A 204 3.36 -30.49 -5.16
C GLY A 204 3.07 -31.99 -4.95
N PRO A 205 3.85 -32.65 -4.08
CA PRO A 205 3.75 -34.09 -3.84
C PRO A 205 2.63 -34.47 -2.87
N ARG A 206 2.05 -33.50 -2.16
CA ARG A 206 1.03 -33.74 -1.13
C ARG A 206 -0.38 -33.61 -1.73
N PRO A 207 -1.38 -34.32 -1.18
CA PRO A 207 -2.77 -34.12 -1.57
C PRO A 207 -3.20 -32.68 -1.40
N ALA A 208 -4.16 -32.26 -2.25
CA ALA A 208 -4.74 -30.94 -2.15
C ALA A 208 -5.45 -30.77 -0.79
N ILE A 209 -5.24 -29.62 -0.14
CA ILE A 209 -5.87 -29.27 1.14
C ILE A 209 -6.71 -28.01 0.96
N ARG A 210 -7.84 -27.91 1.65
CA ARG A 210 -8.65 -26.70 1.69
C ARG A 210 -9.20 -26.37 3.07
N THR A 211 -9.73 -25.17 3.25
CA THR A 211 -10.58 -24.83 4.41
C THR A 211 -11.91 -25.60 4.35
N GLU A 212 -12.58 -25.74 5.50
CA GLU A 212 -13.93 -26.31 5.56
C GLU A 212 -14.90 -25.54 4.65
N GLN A 213 -15.77 -26.31 4.00
CA GLN A 213 -16.72 -25.78 3.02
C GLN A 213 -18.03 -25.44 3.73
N HIS A 214 -18.65 -24.31 3.38
CA HIS A 214 -19.94 -23.87 3.93
C HIS A 214 -19.95 -23.69 5.46
N ASP A 215 -18.79 -23.44 6.08
CA ASP A 215 -18.68 -23.12 7.50
C ASP A 215 -18.18 -21.68 7.68
N SER A 216 -19.11 -20.77 8.00
CA SER A 216 -18.83 -19.35 8.17
C SER A 216 -17.90 -19.03 9.34
N ARG A 217 -17.67 -19.98 10.26
CA ARG A 217 -16.64 -19.82 11.30
C ARG A 217 -15.24 -19.80 10.69
N TRP A 218 -15.03 -20.55 9.61
CA TRP A 218 -13.75 -20.63 8.92
C TRP A 218 -13.54 -19.43 8.00
N LEU A 219 -14.46 -19.24 7.05
CA LEU A 219 -14.44 -18.12 6.10
C LEU A 219 -15.87 -17.70 5.80
N TYR A 220 -16.18 -16.41 5.89
CA TYR A 220 -17.52 -15.91 5.58
C TYR A 220 -17.48 -14.75 4.58
N ASP A 221 -17.68 -15.08 3.30
CA ASP A 221 -17.60 -14.13 2.18
C ASP A 221 -16.29 -13.31 2.18
N PRO A 222 -15.12 -13.98 2.14
CA PRO A 222 -13.84 -13.30 2.21
C PRO A 222 -13.45 -12.62 0.89
N VAL A 223 -12.72 -11.52 1.03
CA VAL A 223 -11.94 -10.86 -0.01
C VAL A 223 -10.46 -11.05 0.34
N PHE A 224 -9.79 -11.91 -0.42
CA PHE A 224 -8.38 -12.22 -0.22
C PHE A 224 -7.48 -11.15 -0.83
N LEU A 225 -6.38 -10.82 -0.14
CA LEU A 225 -5.45 -9.78 -0.57
C LEU A 225 -4.07 -10.36 -0.85
N GLN A 226 -3.39 -10.89 0.17
CA GLN A 226 -2.00 -11.36 0.06
C GLN A 226 -1.71 -12.52 1.02
N ALA A 227 -0.61 -13.23 0.81
CA ALA A 227 -0.05 -14.16 1.78
C ALA A 227 1.47 -14.19 1.71
N HIS A 228 2.07 -14.48 2.85
CA HIS A 228 3.51 -14.40 3.04
C HIS A 228 3.99 -15.51 3.97
N VAL A 229 5.13 -16.12 3.63
CA VAL A 229 5.80 -17.06 4.52
C VAL A 229 6.54 -16.26 5.58
N ILE A 230 6.27 -16.54 6.84
CA ILE A 230 6.97 -15.92 7.96
C ILE A 230 7.40 -17.04 8.92
N PRO A 231 8.71 -17.28 9.08
CA PRO A 231 9.22 -18.25 10.04
C PRO A 231 8.87 -17.85 11.47
N ASP A 232 8.38 -18.80 12.27
CA ASP A 232 8.10 -18.55 13.69
C ASP A 232 9.27 -18.89 14.61
N SER A 233 10.20 -19.75 14.18
CA SER A 233 11.38 -20.16 14.92
C SER A 233 12.58 -20.35 13.96
N SER A 234 13.71 -20.85 14.48
CA SER A 234 14.83 -21.29 13.64
C SER A 234 14.59 -22.65 12.96
N ASP A 235 13.58 -23.40 13.40
CA ASP A 235 13.19 -24.67 12.81
C ASP A 235 12.21 -24.43 11.66
N HIS A 236 12.58 -24.86 10.45
CA HIS A 236 11.75 -24.72 9.25
C HIS A 236 10.41 -25.45 9.34
N ASN A 237 10.27 -26.45 10.22
CA ASN A 237 8.97 -27.09 10.45
C ASN A 237 7.97 -26.15 11.13
N ASP A 238 8.44 -25.09 11.79
CA ASP A 238 7.58 -24.05 12.38
C ASP A 238 7.18 -22.96 11.36
N ASP A 239 7.67 -23.02 10.12
CA ASP A 239 7.35 -22.05 9.08
C ASP A 239 5.84 -22.04 8.78
N LYS A 240 5.27 -20.84 8.84
CA LYS A 240 3.85 -20.63 8.61
C LYS A 240 3.62 -19.73 7.42
N LEU A 241 2.53 -20.00 6.72
CA LEU A 241 1.97 -19.11 5.72
C LEU A 241 0.90 -18.25 6.39
N TYR A 242 1.09 -16.93 6.36
CA TYR A 242 0.14 -15.95 6.87
C TYR A 242 -0.69 -15.38 5.73
N PHE A 243 -2.01 -15.38 5.87
CA PHE A 243 -2.97 -14.85 4.89
C PHE A 243 -3.60 -13.56 5.40
N PHE A 244 -3.74 -12.59 4.52
CA PHE A 244 -4.38 -11.31 4.82
C PHE A 244 -5.62 -11.15 3.95
N PHE A 245 -6.76 -10.93 4.60
CA PHE A 245 -8.05 -10.83 3.95
C PHE A 245 -9.00 -10.03 4.82
N ARG A 246 -10.16 -9.68 4.25
CA ARG A 246 -11.31 -9.18 5.01
C ARG A 246 -12.50 -10.06 4.72
N GLU A 247 -13.42 -10.17 5.65
CA GLU A 247 -14.59 -11.03 5.51
C GLU A 247 -15.77 -10.46 6.31
N LYS A 248 -16.98 -10.97 6.08
CA LYS A 248 -18.11 -10.68 6.96
C LYS A 248 -17.87 -11.36 8.31
N ALA A 249 -18.16 -10.64 9.37
CA ALA A 249 -18.00 -11.10 10.74
C ALA A 249 -19.32 -11.61 11.31
N LEU A 250 -19.22 -12.70 12.07
CA LEU A 250 -20.32 -13.21 12.90
C LEU A 250 -20.23 -12.66 14.33
N GLU A 251 -19.06 -12.13 14.69
CA GLU A 251 -18.83 -11.49 15.97
C GLU A 251 -19.04 -9.98 15.87
N GLY A 252 -20.11 -9.51 16.50
CA GLY A 252 -20.52 -8.11 16.49
C GLY A 252 -21.93 -7.96 17.07
N ALA A 253 -22.19 -6.82 17.72
CA ALA A 253 -23.49 -6.54 18.34
C ALA A 253 -24.56 -6.06 17.33
N VAL A 254 -24.14 -5.54 16.17
CA VAL A 254 -25.02 -4.90 15.18
C VAL A 254 -24.69 -5.41 13.77
N GLY A 255 -25.43 -6.43 13.31
CA GLY A 255 -25.39 -6.92 11.92
C GLY A 255 -24.03 -7.47 11.45
N PRO A 256 -23.95 -7.97 10.21
CA PRO A 256 -22.70 -8.42 9.62
C PRO A 256 -21.80 -7.23 9.31
N ALA A 257 -20.82 -6.95 10.19
CA ALA A 257 -19.73 -6.03 9.91
C ALA A 257 -18.68 -6.73 9.02
N VAL A 258 -18.02 -6.02 8.10
CA VAL A 258 -16.83 -6.57 7.44
C VAL A 258 -15.63 -6.27 8.33
N LEU A 259 -14.81 -7.28 8.63
CA LEU A 259 -13.63 -7.15 9.48
C LEU A 259 -12.37 -7.62 8.75
N ALA A 260 -11.25 -6.94 9.03
CA ALA A 260 -9.93 -7.34 8.59
C ALA A 260 -9.39 -8.53 9.40
N ARG A 261 -8.71 -9.45 8.72
CA ARG A 261 -8.20 -10.70 9.27
C ARG A 261 -6.74 -10.94 8.90
N VAL A 262 -6.03 -11.52 9.86
CA VAL A 262 -4.82 -12.31 9.62
C VAL A 262 -5.14 -13.77 9.91
N GLY A 263 -4.92 -14.64 8.93
CA GLY A 263 -4.99 -16.09 9.07
C GLY A 263 -3.60 -16.71 9.03
N ARG A 264 -3.41 -17.92 9.56
CA ARG A 264 -2.15 -18.67 9.42
C ARG A 264 -2.38 -20.17 9.31
N VAL A 265 -1.49 -20.86 8.61
CA VAL A 265 -1.37 -22.34 8.56
C VAL A 265 0.09 -22.75 8.61
N CYS A 266 0.38 -23.95 9.09
CA CYS A 266 1.70 -24.55 8.97
C CYS A 266 1.93 -25.05 7.54
N LEU A 267 3.11 -24.80 6.98
CA LEU A 267 3.42 -25.23 5.60
C LEU A 267 3.38 -26.76 5.45
N ASN A 268 3.74 -27.48 6.51
CA ASN A 268 3.82 -28.94 6.56
C ASN A 268 2.52 -29.63 7.07
N ASP A 269 1.39 -28.94 7.09
CA ASP A 269 0.07 -29.51 7.44
C ASP A 269 -0.35 -30.56 6.39
N ASP A 270 -0.73 -31.76 6.84
CA ASP A 270 -1.16 -32.90 5.99
C ASP A 270 -2.66 -33.18 6.08
N GLY A 271 -3.39 -32.33 6.79
CA GLY A 271 -4.76 -32.57 7.21
C GLY A 271 -4.86 -33.60 8.32
N GLY A 272 -6.09 -33.94 8.69
CA GLY A 272 -6.36 -34.93 9.73
C GLY A 272 -6.45 -36.35 9.17
N GLN A 273 -6.36 -37.34 10.07
CA GLN A 273 -6.38 -38.76 9.70
C GLN A 273 -7.80 -39.34 9.57
N ARG A 274 -8.76 -38.86 10.36
CA ARG A 274 -10.16 -39.33 10.39
C ARG A 274 -11.14 -38.21 10.10
N SER A 275 -11.02 -37.13 10.87
CA SER A 275 -11.71 -35.86 10.64
C SER A 275 -10.78 -34.88 9.90
N LEU A 276 -11.35 -33.87 9.25
CA LEU A 276 -10.58 -32.89 8.44
C LEU A 276 -9.64 -33.56 7.42
N LEU A 277 -10.08 -34.65 6.80
CA LEU A 277 -9.39 -35.28 5.67
C LEU A 277 -9.23 -34.24 4.54
N ASN A 278 -7.99 -34.05 4.09
CA ASN A 278 -7.65 -33.04 3.06
C ASN A 278 -8.13 -31.63 3.42
N LYS A 279 -8.18 -31.30 4.71
CA LYS A 279 -8.53 -29.98 5.22
C LYS A 279 -7.51 -29.52 6.25
N TRP A 280 -7.29 -28.21 6.34
CA TRP A 280 -6.30 -27.66 7.26
C TRP A 280 -6.59 -28.09 8.70
N THR A 281 -5.57 -28.50 9.44
CA THR A 281 -5.68 -28.78 10.88
C THR A 281 -4.97 -27.73 11.73
N THR A 282 -4.27 -26.80 11.08
CA THR A 282 -3.50 -25.73 11.72
C THR A 282 -4.05 -24.33 11.41
N PHE A 283 -5.17 -24.24 10.67
CA PHE A 283 -5.78 -22.96 10.31
C PHE A 283 -6.34 -22.24 11.52
N LEU A 284 -5.84 -21.03 11.77
CA LEU A 284 -6.37 -20.09 12.73
C LEU A 284 -6.45 -18.69 12.11
N LYS A 285 -7.40 -17.87 12.57
CA LYS A 285 -7.53 -16.45 12.18
C LYS A 285 -7.77 -15.54 13.37
N ALA A 286 -7.33 -14.30 13.26
CA ALA A 286 -7.54 -13.24 14.25
C ALA A 286 -7.97 -11.94 13.56
N ARG A 287 -8.68 -11.08 14.29
CA ARG A 287 -9.04 -9.72 13.82
C ARG A 287 -7.80 -8.82 13.82
N LEU A 288 -7.59 -8.08 12.74
CA LEU A 288 -6.71 -6.91 12.70
C LEU A 288 -7.56 -5.66 13.00
N VAL A 289 -7.19 -4.88 14.01
CA VAL A 289 -7.88 -3.64 14.36
C VAL A 289 -7.06 -2.46 13.90
N CYS A 290 -7.65 -1.56 13.13
CA CYS A 290 -7.11 -0.22 12.87
C CYS A 290 -8.16 0.79 13.29
N SER A 291 -7.94 1.49 14.42
CA SER A 291 -8.92 2.42 15.00
C SER A 291 -8.25 3.65 15.59
N VAL A 292 -9.00 4.75 15.63
CA VAL A 292 -8.64 5.98 16.35
C VAL A 292 -9.54 6.09 17.56
N ILE A 293 -8.94 6.32 18.72
CA ILE A 293 -9.67 6.55 19.97
C ILE A 293 -9.98 8.06 20.06
N GLY A 294 -11.26 8.42 20.09
CA GLY A 294 -11.70 9.81 20.28
C GLY A 294 -11.49 10.31 21.71
N GLU A 295 -11.62 11.62 21.93
CA GLU A 295 -11.54 12.24 23.27
C GLU A 295 -12.65 11.75 24.21
N ASP A 296 -13.79 11.37 23.65
CA ASP A 296 -14.93 10.73 24.32
C ASP A 296 -14.68 9.25 24.66
N GLY A 297 -13.53 8.70 24.29
CA GLY A 297 -13.16 7.29 24.47
C GLY A 297 -13.79 6.35 23.45
N VAL A 298 -14.52 6.86 22.45
CA VAL A 298 -15.14 6.04 21.41
C VAL A 298 -14.13 5.71 20.32
N GLU A 299 -14.00 4.43 20.01
CA GLU A 299 -13.13 3.98 18.91
C GLU A 299 -13.84 4.12 17.55
N THR A 300 -13.19 4.84 16.63
CA THR A 300 -13.59 4.88 15.21
C THR A 300 -12.77 3.87 14.43
N PHE A 301 -13.42 2.85 13.87
CA PHE A 301 -12.77 1.73 13.20
C PHE A 301 -12.65 1.92 11.67
N PHE A 302 -11.52 1.47 11.14
CA PHE A 302 -11.25 1.30 9.72
C PHE A 302 -11.16 -0.20 9.45
N ASP A 303 -12.29 -0.87 9.22
CA ASP A 303 -12.33 -2.33 9.17
C ASP A 303 -12.10 -2.91 7.75
N GLU A 304 -12.12 -2.08 6.70
CA GLU A 304 -11.93 -2.52 5.32
C GLU A 304 -10.44 -2.56 4.96
N LEU A 305 -9.78 -3.69 5.20
CA LEU A 305 -8.41 -3.91 4.72
C LEU A 305 -8.36 -3.85 3.18
N ARG A 306 -7.46 -3.03 2.64
CA ARG A 306 -7.29 -2.77 1.19
C ARG A 306 -6.03 -3.40 0.64
N ASP A 307 -4.92 -3.24 1.35
CA ASP A 307 -3.62 -3.76 0.94
C ASP A 307 -2.71 -3.96 2.15
N VAL A 308 -1.67 -4.76 1.96
CA VAL A 308 -0.68 -5.12 2.98
C VAL A 308 0.72 -5.03 2.41
N PHE A 309 1.67 -4.54 3.19
CA PHE A 309 3.09 -4.55 2.84
C PHE A 309 3.91 -5.08 4.00
N LEU A 310 4.74 -6.11 3.75
CA LEU A 310 5.72 -6.59 4.72
C LEU A 310 7.03 -5.86 4.52
N LEU A 311 7.42 -5.08 5.52
CA LEU A 311 8.73 -4.46 5.57
C LEU A 311 9.70 -5.42 6.27
N PRO A 312 10.71 -5.96 5.55
CA PRO A 312 11.70 -6.85 6.16
C PRO A 312 12.55 -6.08 7.18
N THR A 313 12.84 -6.72 8.31
CA THR A 313 13.80 -6.22 9.29
C THR A 313 15.11 -7.02 9.19
N GLN A 314 16.05 -6.79 10.10
CA GLN A 314 17.27 -7.61 10.16
C GLN A 314 16.99 -9.07 10.52
N ASP A 315 15.86 -9.34 11.18
CA ASP A 315 15.40 -10.69 11.50
C ASP A 315 14.16 -11.02 10.66
N GLU A 316 14.29 -11.97 9.74
CA GLU A 316 13.20 -12.43 8.86
C GLU A 316 12.00 -12.99 9.63
N LYS A 317 12.17 -13.38 10.90
CA LYS A 317 11.07 -13.80 11.79
C LYS A 317 10.24 -12.63 12.30
N HIS A 318 10.72 -11.40 12.17
CA HIS A 318 10.09 -10.20 12.73
C HIS A 318 9.97 -9.06 11.70
N PRO A 319 9.32 -9.28 10.54
CA PRO A 319 8.94 -8.18 9.66
C PRO A 319 7.91 -7.25 10.34
N LEU A 320 7.85 -6.01 9.88
CA LEU A 320 6.75 -5.10 10.23
C LEU A 320 5.66 -5.21 9.18
N LEU A 321 4.43 -5.37 9.64
CA LEU A 321 3.25 -5.48 8.79
C LEU A 321 2.59 -4.11 8.68
N TYR A 322 2.62 -3.50 7.49
CA TYR A 322 1.83 -2.31 7.21
C TYR A 322 0.53 -2.73 6.53
N GLY A 323 -0.59 -2.17 6.96
CA GLY A 323 -1.89 -2.38 6.33
C GLY A 323 -2.57 -1.07 6.01
N VAL A 324 -3.16 -0.99 4.82
CA VAL A 324 -4.05 0.10 4.41
C VAL A 324 -5.48 -0.31 4.69
N PHE A 325 -6.21 0.55 5.38
CA PHE A 325 -7.60 0.33 5.78
C PHE A 325 -8.48 1.47 5.29
N SER A 326 -9.74 1.18 5.01
CA SER A 326 -10.77 2.20 4.78
C SER A 326 -11.94 2.05 5.75
N THR A 327 -12.79 3.06 5.80
CA THR A 327 -14.11 2.98 6.45
C THR A 327 -15.08 2.14 5.61
N LEU A 328 -16.14 1.63 6.26
CA LEU A 328 -17.20 0.83 5.61
C LEU A 328 -18.26 1.69 4.90
N GLY A 329 -18.44 2.94 5.34
CA GLY A 329 -19.51 3.81 4.89
C GLY A 329 -19.18 4.61 3.62
N SER A 330 -20.15 4.76 2.73
CA SER A 330 -20.04 5.62 1.55
C SER A 330 -20.08 7.11 1.88
N VAL A 331 -20.69 7.48 3.01
CA VAL A 331 -20.88 8.86 3.48
C VAL A 331 -19.59 9.41 4.11
N PHE A 332 -18.95 8.63 4.98
CA PHE A 332 -17.70 8.98 5.63
C PHE A 332 -16.56 8.22 4.96
N ARG A 333 -15.86 8.87 4.03
CA ARG A 333 -14.64 8.34 3.43
C ARG A 333 -13.45 8.62 4.34
N GLY A 334 -12.89 7.56 4.88
CA GLY A 334 -11.66 7.60 5.67
C GLY A 334 -10.72 6.49 5.21
N SER A 335 -9.43 6.81 5.17
CA SER A 335 -8.36 5.84 4.97
C SER A 335 -7.35 5.95 6.11
N ALA A 336 -6.77 4.82 6.52
CA ALA A 336 -5.76 4.78 7.57
C ALA A 336 -4.66 3.79 7.20
N VAL A 337 -3.44 4.05 7.66
CA VAL A 337 -2.33 3.09 7.61
C VAL A 337 -1.99 2.68 9.02
N CYS A 338 -2.02 1.38 9.29
CA CYS A 338 -1.68 0.80 10.59
C CYS A 338 -0.46 -0.11 10.46
N VAL A 339 0.41 -0.12 11.48
CA VAL A 339 1.61 -0.96 11.52
C VAL A 339 1.46 -1.97 12.65
N TYR A 340 1.77 -3.23 12.40
CA TYR A 340 1.67 -4.32 13.38
C TYR A 340 3.01 -5.04 13.51
N SER A 341 3.33 -5.49 14.73
CA SER A 341 4.47 -6.35 14.95
C SER A 341 4.08 -7.82 14.84
N MET A 342 4.98 -8.65 14.32
CA MET A 342 4.78 -10.11 14.36
C MET A 342 4.75 -10.68 15.79
N ALA A 343 5.35 -9.99 16.76
CA ALA A 343 5.29 -10.39 18.17
C ALA A 343 3.86 -10.28 18.73
N ASP A 344 3.15 -9.19 18.42
CA ASP A 344 1.75 -8.98 18.84
C ASP A 344 0.82 -9.98 18.16
N ILE A 345 1.02 -10.21 16.86
CA ILE A 345 0.26 -11.21 16.07
C ILE A 345 0.41 -12.61 16.70
N ARG A 346 1.64 -13.03 17.00
CA ARG A 346 1.91 -14.33 17.65
C ARG A 346 1.31 -14.41 19.05
N THR A 347 1.38 -13.31 19.82
CA THR A 347 0.78 -13.23 21.15
C THR A 347 -0.72 -13.49 21.10
N VAL A 348 -1.42 -12.91 20.12
CA VAL A 348 -2.86 -13.14 19.91
C VAL A 348 -3.16 -14.58 19.52
N PHE A 349 -2.38 -15.18 18.61
CA PHE A 349 -2.57 -16.60 18.27
C PHE A 349 -2.19 -17.55 19.42
N ASN A 350 -1.38 -17.09 20.37
CA ASN A 350 -1.09 -17.76 21.63
C ASN A 350 -2.05 -17.33 22.76
N GLY A 351 -3.12 -16.60 22.44
CA GLY A 351 -4.19 -16.20 23.35
C GLY A 351 -5.41 -17.15 23.34
N PRO A 352 -6.50 -16.78 24.02
CA PRO A 352 -7.73 -17.56 24.06
C PRO A 352 -8.41 -17.64 22.70
N PHE A 353 -9.02 -18.80 22.42
CA PHE A 353 -9.88 -19.00 21.26
C PHE A 353 -11.24 -18.33 21.49
N ALA A 354 -11.88 -17.88 20.42
CA ALA A 354 -13.25 -17.38 20.47
C ALA A 354 -14.22 -18.57 20.53
N HIS A 355 -15.19 -18.49 21.44
CA HIS A 355 -16.18 -19.54 21.67
C HIS A 355 -17.57 -18.95 21.89
N LYS A 356 -18.60 -19.76 21.63
CA LYS A 356 -20.00 -19.44 21.85
C LYS A 356 -20.72 -20.71 22.29
N GLU A 357 -21.33 -20.68 23.48
CA GLU A 357 -21.95 -21.87 24.10
C GLU A 357 -23.18 -22.39 23.34
N GLY A 358 -23.84 -21.54 22.56
CA GLY A 358 -24.96 -21.90 21.70
C GLY A 358 -25.40 -20.74 20.80
N HIS A 359 -26.31 -20.97 19.85
CA HIS A 359 -26.66 -19.98 18.81
C HIS A 359 -27.07 -18.58 19.30
N ASN A 360 -27.61 -18.45 20.51
CA ASN A 360 -28.07 -17.17 21.07
C ASN A 360 -27.04 -16.49 22.00
N TYR A 361 -25.93 -17.15 22.31
CA TYR A 361 -24.90 -16.60 23.19
C TYR A 361 -24.02 -15.56 22.46
N GLN A 362 -23.39 -14.66 23.21
CA GLN A 362 -22.37 -13.80 22.62
C GLN A 362 -21.04 -14.55 22.50
N TRP A 363 -20.19 -14.07 21.60
CA TRP A 363 -18.82 -14.58 21.51
C TRP A 363 -18.04 -14.19 22.76
N GLY A 364 -17.39 -15.17 23.39
CA GLY A 364 -16.55 -15.00 24.57
C GLY A 364 -15.23 -15.75 24.44
N PRO A 365 -14.29 -15.55 25.38
CA PRO A 365 -13.07 -16.33 25.42
C PRO A 365 -13.39 -17.77 25.83
N TYR A 366 -12.78 -18.75 25.17
CA TYR A 366 -12.86 -20.14 25.57
C TYR A 366 -12.13 -20.35 26.91
N THR A 367 -12.87 -20.80 27.93
CA THR A 367 -12.36 -21.05 29.29
C THR A 367 -12.15 -22.53 29.61
N GLY A 368 -12.55 -23.42 28.70
CA GLY A 368 -12.38 -24.86 28.88
C GLY A 368 -10.95 -25.33 28.67
N ARG A 369 -10.76 -26.66 28.69
CA ARG A 369 -9.45 -27.28 28.47
C ARG A 369 -9.06 -27.23 27.00
N VAL A 370 -7.95 -26.57 26.69
CA VAL A 370 -7.34 -26.59 25.35
C VAL A 370 -6.55 -27.90 25.19
N PRO A 371 -6.76 -28.68 24.10
CA PRO A 371 -6.06 -29.94 23.89
C PRO A 371 -4.57 -29.75 23.60
N TYR A 372 -3.80 -30.84 23.73
CA TYR A 372 -2.36 -30.89 23.43
C TYR A 372 -2.06 -31.76 22.17
N PRO A 373 -1.10 -31.36 21.31
CA PRO A 373 -0.43 -30.06 21.30
C PRO A 373 -1.41 -28.91 21.07
N ARG A 374 -0.98 -27.69 21.38
CA ARG A 374 -1.87 -26.53 21.25
C ARG A 374 -2.35 -26.41 19.79
N PRO A 375 -3.67 -26.28 19.54
CA PRO A 375 -4.22 -25.98 18.22
C PRO A 375 -3.45 -24.85 17.52
N GLY A 376 -3.00 -25.12 16.28
CA GLY A 376 -2.14 -24.20 15.51
C GLY A 376 -0.63 -24.43 15.64
N ALA A 377 -0.18 -25.41 16.45
CA ALA A 377 1.21 -25.87 16.47
C ALA A 377 1.53 -26.70 15.21
N CYS A 378 2.78 -26.60 14.72
CA CYS A 378 3.22 -27.33 13.54
C CYS A 378 3.86 -28.68 13.92
N PRO A 379 3.62 -29.77 13.18
CA PRO A 379 4.31 -31.04 13.44
C PRO A 379 5.83 -30.90 13.19
N GLY A 380 6.64 -31.57 14.00
CA GLY A 380 8.10 -31.62 13.84
C GLY A 380 8.82 -30.33 14.21
N GLY A 381 8.09 -29.31 14.68
CA GLY A 381 8.65 -28.04 15.10
C GLY A 381 9.18 -28.03 16.54
N THR A 382 9.63 -26.87 16.99
CA THR A 382 10.35 -26.67 18.27
C THR A 382 9.57 -27.19 19.48
N PHE A 383 8.24 -26.98 19.49
CA PHE A 383 7.37 -27.35 20.61
C PHE A 383 6.73 -28.74 20.47
N THR A 384 6.91 -29.38 19.32
CA THR A 384 6.23 -30.63 18.93
C THR A 384 7.20 -31.58 18.18
N PRO A 385 8.43 -31.79 18.68
CA PRO A 385 9.46 -32.54 17.95
C PRO A 385 9.13 -34.02 17.75
N GLY A 386 8.26 -34.58 18.61
CA GLY A 386 7.85 -35.98 18.55
C GLY A 386 6.76 -36.29 17.52
N LEU A 387 6.05 -35.27 16.98
CA LEU A 387 4.96 -35.46 16.03
C LEU A 387 5.46 -35.24 14.62
N ARG A 388 5.34 -36.23 13.74
CA ARG A 388 5.92 -36.13 12.37
C ARG A 388 4.96 -35.53 11.35
N SER A 389 3.66 -35.63 11.61
CA SER A 389 2.61 -35.15 10.71
C SER A 389 1.38 -34.77 11.52
N THR A 390 0.56 -33.86 10.98
CA THR A 390 -0.75 -33.49 11.55
C THR A 390 -1.74 -34.66 11.56
N ARG A 391 -1.48 -35.72 10.77
CA ARG A 391 -2.26 -36.96 10.82
C ARG A 391 -2.12 -37.71 12.14
N GLU A 392 -1.06 -37.44 12.90
CA GLU A 392 -0.85 -38.01 14.23
C GLU A 392 -1.55 -37.19 15.35
N PHE A 393 -2.20 -36.06 15.00
CA PHE A 393 -2.97 -35.29 15.97
C PHE A 393 -4.18 -36.09 16.49
N SER A 394 -4.48 -35.92 17.78
CA SER A 394 -5.61 -36.58 18.42
C SER A 394 -6.95 -36.10 17.83
N ASP A 395 -7.96 -36.97 17.87
CA ASP A 395 -9.31 -36.62 17.41
C ASP A 395 -9.90 -35.43 18.21
N GLU A 396 -9.54 -35.30 19.50
CA GLU A 396 -9.91 -34.14 20.34
C GLU A 396 -9.34 -32.83 19.79
N LEU A 397 -8.06 -32.81 19.41
CA LEU A 397 -7.40 -31.63 18.84
C LEU A 397 -8.03 -31.24 17.50
N VAL A 398 -8.22 -32.21 16.61
CA VAL A 398 -8.78 -31.97 15.27
C VAL A 398 -10.22 -31.44 15.36
N THR A 399 -11.04 -32.02 16.24
CA THR A 399 -12.40 -31.52 16.51
C THR A 399 -12.38 -30.11 17.11
N PHE A 400 -11.42 -29.83 18.00
CA PHE A 400 -11.27 -28.51 18.61
C PHE A 400 -10.97 -27.43 17.55
N VAL A 401 -9.96 -27.64 16.70
CA VAL A 401 -9.60 -26.70 15.61
C VAL A 401 -10.79 -26.45 14.70
N ARG A 402 -11.51 -27.53 14.34
CA ARG A 402 -12.68 -27.42 13.47
C ARG A 402 -13.75 -26.48 14.01
N ALA A 403 -13.95 -26.48 15.33
CA ALA A 403 -14.94 -25.65 16.00
C ALA A 403 -14.43 -24.25 16.38
N HIS A 404 -13.12 -24.07 16.55
CA HIS A 404 -12.50 -22.84 17.09
C HIS A 404 -11.38 -22.28 16.19
N PRO A 405 -11.65 -21.95 14.91
CA PRO A 405 -10.64 -21.35 14.04
C PRO A 405 -10.35 -19.87 14.38
N LEU A 406 -11.22 -19.19 15.13
CA LEU A 406 -11.10 -17.76 15.44
C LEU A 406 -10.45 -17.54 16.82
N MET A 407 -9.49 -16.62 16.89
CA MET A 407 -8.92 -16.11 18.14
C MET A 407 -9.83 -15.05 18.76
N PHE A 408 -9.95 -15.02 20.09
CA PHE A 408 -10.82 -14.06 20.77
C PHE A 408 -10.23 -12.66 20.84
N HIS A 409 -8.93 -12.54 21.12
CA HIS A 409 -8.26 -11.24 21.11
C HIS A 409 -8.03 -10.74 19.69
N ALA A 410 -8.10 -9.42 19.54
CA ALA A 410 -7.73 -8.74 18.31
C ALA A 410 -6.27 -8.29 18.36
N VAL A 411 -5.64 -8.22 17.18
CA VAL A 411 -4.32 -7.64 17.00
C VAL A 411 -4.49 -6.14 16.80
N TYR A 412 -3.97 -5.35 17.75
CA TYR A 412 -3.91 -3.89 17.66
C TYR A 412 -2.59 -3.44 17.01
N PRO A 413 -2.57 -2.26 16.38
CA PRO A 413 -1.36 -1.74 15.76
C PRO A 413 -0.38 -1.25 16.84
N LEU A 414 0.86 -1.00 16.45
CA LEU A 414 1.87 -0.37 17.29
C LEU A 414 1.30 0.90 17.91
N GLN A 415 1.53 1.06 19.22
CA GLN A 415 1.01 2.20 20.01
C GLN A 415 -0.54 2.31 20.03
N ARG A 416 -1.27 1.26 19.59
CA ARG A 416 -2.75 1.22 19.50
C ARG A 416 -3.37 2.39 18.75
N ARG A 417 -2.66 2.93 17.75
CA ARG A 417 -3.14 4.01 16.88
C ARG A 417 -2.63 3.82 15.45
N PRO A 418 -3.29 4.39 14.44
CA PRO A 418 -2.78 4.38 13.08
C PRO A 418 -1.52 5.24 12.96
N LEU A 419 -0.65 4.87 12.02
CA LEU A 419 0.52 5.66 11.62
C LEU A 419 0.11 6.90 10.81
N LEU A 420 -0.95 6.77 10.01
CA LEU A 420 -1.46 7.79 9.11
C LEU A 420 -2.98 7.73 9.05
N VAL A 421 -3.66 8.88 9.08
CA VAL A 421 -5.11 8.98 8.87
C VAL A 421 -5.43 10.06 7.83
N ARG A 422 -6.33 9.75 6.89
CA ARG A 422 -6.91 10.69 5.93
C ARG A 422 -8.43 10.59 5.97
N THR A 423 -9.07 11.69 6.34
CA THR A 423 -10.53 11.84 6.38
C THR A 423 -10.92 13.13 5.67
N ASN A 424 -12.17 13.25 5.24
CA ASN A 424 -12.69 14.45 4.56
C ASN A 424 -11.94 14.80 3.25
N VAL A 425 -11.37 13.78 2.58
CA VAL A 425 -10.70 13.91 1.28
C VAL A 425 -11.52 13.17 0.21
N PRO A 426 -11.44 13.57 -1.07
CA PRO A 426 -12.26 12.97 -2.14
C PRO A 426 -11.77 11.58 -2.57
N TYR A 427 -10.60 11.15 -2.10
CA TYR A 427 -9.96 9.88 -2.46
C TYR A 427 -9.90 8.90 -1.28
N SER A 428 -9.67 7.63 -1.61
CA SER A 428 -9.35 6.58 -0.64
C SER A 428 -8.03 5.91 -1.01
N PHE A 429 -7.27 5.46 -0.02
CA PHE A 429 -6.07 4.67 -0.27
C PHE A 429 -6.42 3.26 -0.75
N THR A 430 -5.71 2.79 -1.76
CA THR A 430 -5.92 1.47 -2.37
C THR A 430 -4.74 0.54 -2.18
N THR A 431 -3.51 1.03 -2.30
CA THR A 431 -2.28 0.23 -2.23
C THR A 431 -1.17 0.92 -1.43
N LEU A 432 -0.18 0.15 -1.00
CA LEU A 432 0.97 0.63 -0.25
C LEU A 432 2.27 -0.05 -0.68
N ALA A 433 3.34 0.72 -0.77
CA ALA A 433 4.69 0.20 -0.52
C ALA A 433 5.48 1.11 0.40
N VAL A 434 6.47 0.54 1.08
CA VAL A 434 7.36 1.26 1.99
C VAL A 434 8.79 1.08 1.56
N ASP A 435 9.55 2.17 1.49
CA ASP A 435 11.02 2.14 1.34
C ASP A 435 11.70 2.58 2.64
N LEU A 436 12.89 2.03 2.88
CA LEU A 436 13.75 2.42 3.99
C LEU A 436 14.96 3.18 3.46
N VAL A 437 14.93 4.49 3.61
CA VAL A 437 15.86 5.42 2.98
C VAL A 437 16.85 5.96 4.00
N ASP A 438 18.14 5.76 3.73
CA ASP A 438 19.20 6.42 4.50
C ASP A 438 19.26 7.90 4.10
N ALA A 439 19.32 8.77 5.10
CA ALA A 439 19.47 10.22 4.99
C ALA A 439 20.69 10.67 5.80
N VAL A 440 20.95 11.99 5.84
CA VAL A 440 22.09 12.56 6.59
C VAL A 440 22.01 12.28 8.09
N ASP A 441 20.81 12.34 8.68
CA ASP A 441 20.59 12.31 10.12
C ASP A 441 19.96 11.01 10.65
N GLY A 442 19.72 10.04 9.77
CA GLY A 442 19.15 8.75 10.14
C GLY A 442 18.53 8.02 8.96
N ARG A 443 17.75 7.00 9.28
CA ARG A 443 16.99 6.21 8.32
C ARG A 443 15.51 6.53 8.46
N TYR A 444 14.81 6.66 7.33
CA TYR A 444 13.41 7.04 7.27
C TYR A 444 12.59 6.02 6.52
N GLU A 445 11.39 5.77 7.03
CA GLU A 445 10.34 5.02 6.34
C GLU A 445 9.60 5.98 5.42
N VAL A 446 9.61 5.70 4.11
CA VAL A 446 8.90 6.47 3.10
C VAL A 446 7.77 5.63 2.54
N LEU A 447 6.54 6.09 2.72
CA LEU A 447 5.33 5.43 2.27
C LEU A 447 4.95 5.94 0.87
N PHE A 448 4.68 5.01 -0.05
CA PHE A 448 4.08 5.28 -1.35
C PHE A 448 2.65 4.71 -1.34
N LEU A 449 1.66 5.60 -1.41
CA LEU A 449 0.24 5.27 -1.26
C LEU A 449 -0.50 5.51 -2.57
N GLY A 450 -1.07 4.44 -3.14
CA GLY A 450 -1.95 4.56 -4.30
C GLY A 450 -3.36 4.99 -3.90
N THR A 451 -4.05 5.72 -4.78
CA THR A 451 -5.43 6.17 -4.54
C THR A 451 -6.43 5.60 -5.55
N ASP A 452 -7.71 5.63 -5.17
CA ASP A 452 -8.84 5.31 -6.05
C ASP A 452 -9.06 6.32 -7.18
N GLN A 453 -8.37 7.46 -7.15
CA GLN A 453 -8.37 8.49 -8.21
C GLN A 453 -7.21 8.34 -9.20
N GLY A 454 -6.30 7.37 -9.00
CA GLY A 454 -5.15 7.19 -9.89
C GLY A 454 -3.98 8.13 -9.59
N THR A 455 -3.85 8.57 -8.35
CA THR A 455 -2.67 9.29 -7.85
C THR A 455 -1.80 8.38 -6.97
N VAL A 456 -0.53 8.76 -6.84
CA VAL A 456 0.39 8.18 -5.85
C VAL A 456 0.90 9.29 -4.94
N GLN A 457 0.73 9.11 -3.64
CA GLN A 457 1.25 10.00 -2.61
C GLN A 457 2.54 9.44 -2.02
N LYS A 458 3.54 10.31 -1.82
CA LYS A 458 4.76 10.01 -1.07
C LYS A 458 4.68 10.68 0.29
N VAL A 459 4.70 9.89 1.34
CA VAL A 459 4.46 10.35 2.71
C VAL A 459 5.59 9.89 3.62
N ILE A 460 6.02 10.76 4.53
CA ILE A 460 6.86 10.39 5.66
C ILE A 460 6.15 10.74 6.96
N VAL A 461 6.41 9.98 8.01
CA VAL A 461 5.88 10.25 9.35
C VAL A 461 7.05 10.41 10.30
N LEU A 462 7.09 11.55 10.98
CA LEU A 462 8.18 11.94 11.86
C LEU A 462 7.70 12.00 13.31
N PRO A 463 8.48 11.50 14.28
CA PRO A 463 8.16 11.70 15.68
C PRO A 463 8.38 13.18 16.05
N LYS A 464 7.39 13.80 16.67
CA LYS A 464 7.46 15.13 17.28
C LYS A 464 7.56 15.01 18.81
N GLU A 465 7.73 16.14 19.48
CA GLU A 465 7.71 16.22 20.94
C GLU A 465 6.42 15.61 21.52
N GLN A 466 6.51 15.06 22.73
CA GLN A 466 5.38 14.48 23.48
C GLN A 466 4.69 13.29 22.79
N GLY A 467 5.35 12.63 21.83
CA GLY A 467 4.83 11.42 21.18
C GLY A 467 3.73 11.69 20.15
N ILE A 468 3.57 12.95 19.72
CA ILE A 468 2.76 13.34 18.57
C ILE A 468 3.53 12.96 17.30
N LEU A 469 2.82 12.46 16.29
CA LEU A 469 3.40 12.18 14.97
C LEU A 469 3.13 13.37 14.04
N GLU A 470 4.16 13.83 13.34
CA GLU A 470 4.06 14.80 12.24
C GLU A 470 4.02 14.04 10.92
N GLU A 471 2.91 14.14 10.21
CA GLU A 471 2.73 13.52 8.90
C GLU A 471 3.04 14.54 7.80
N LEU A 472 3.88 14.16 6.82
CA LEU A 472 4.26 15.02 5.72
C LEU A 472 4.00 14.34 4.39
N THR A 473 3.03 14.85 3.64
CA THR A 473 2.81 14.48 2.24
C THR A 473 3.79 15.26 1.37
N LEU A 474 4.91 14.63 0.99
CA LEU A 474 6.00 15.27 0.26
C LEU A 474 5.61 15.59 -1.19
N GLU A 475 4.88 14.68 -1.83
CA GLU A 475 4.40 14.83 -3.20
C GLU A 475 3.17 13.97 -3.44
N GLU A 476 2.33 14.41 -4.38
CA GLU A 476 1.25 13.64 -4.97
C GLU A 476 1.32 13.77 -6.49
N VAL A 477 1.26 12.64 -7.19
CA VAL A 477 1.43 12.61 -8.65
C VAL A 477 0.29 11.85 -9.33
N GLU A 478 -0.27 12.40 -10.40
CA GLU A 478 -1.22 11.70 -11.28
C GLU A 478 -0.48 10.77 -12.22
N VAL A 479 -0.66 9.46 -12.05
CA VAL A 479 0.19 8.46 -12.74
C VAL A 479 -0.44 7.93 -14.03
N PHE A 480 -1.71 8.23 -14.28
CA PHE A 480 -2.45 7.81 -15.47
C PHE A 480 -3.08 9.00 -16.18
N ARG A 481 -3.12 8.94 -17.52
CA ARG A 481 -3.77 9.96 -18.36
C ARG A 481 -5.27 10.08 -18.06
N VAL A 482 -5.92 8.94 -17.84
CA VAL A 482 -7.32 8.86 -17.43
C VAL A 482 -7.33 8.39 -15.98
N PRO A 483 -7.93 9.16 -15.06
CA PRO A 483 -8.06 8.75 -13.66
C PRO A 483 -8.63 7.34 -13.53
N ALA A 484 -7.88 6.46 -12.89
CA ALA A 484 -8.26 5.07 -12.68
C ALA A 484 -7.64 4.57 -11.37
N PRO A 485 -8.39 3.81 -10.55
CA PRO A 485 -7.88 3.32 -9.27
C PRO A 485 -6.54 2.60 -9.42
N VAL A 486 -5.58 2.94 -8.57
CA VAL A 486 -4.34 2.18 -8.46
C VAL A 486 -4.66 0.80 -7.91
N LYS A 487 -4.35 -0.25 -8.68
CA LYS A 487 -4.66 -1.65 -8.35
C LYS A 487 -3.49 -2.39 -7.72
N THR A 488 -2.29 -2.15 -8.24
CA THR A 488 -1.07 -2.81 -7.79
C THR A 488 0.05 -1.79 -7.80
N LEU A 489 0.90 -1.85 -6.78
CA LEU A 489 2.05 -0.99 -6.63
C LEU A 489 3.23 -1.87 -6.20
N TRP A 490 4.34 -1.79 -6.94
CA TRP A 490 5.54 -2.56 -6.65
C TRP A 490 6.77 -1.66 -6.64
N ILE A 491 7.60 -1.80 -5.61
CA ILE A 491 8.76 -0.95 -5.38
C ILE A 491 10.08 -1.69 -5.59
N SER A 492 11.03 -1.04 -6.27
CA SER A 492 12.42 -1.45 -6.33
C SER A 492 13.31 -0.39 -5.68
N SER A 493 13.64 -0.56 -4.41
CA SER A 493 14.61 0.31 -3.73
C SER A 493 15.98 0.25 -4.41
N LYS A 494 16.42 -0.94 -4.85
CA LYS A 494 17.72 -1.10 -5.55
C LYS A 494 17.79 -0.31 -6.86
N ARG A 495 16.72 -0.32 -7.67
CA ARG A 495 16.66 0.37 -8.96
C ARG A 495 16.11 1.79 -8.86
N GLN A 496 15.59 2.18 -7.69
CA GLN A 496 14.97 3.46 -7.43
C GLN A 496 13.76 3.71 -8.35
N GLN A 497 12.95 2.67 -8.53
CA GLN A 497 11.76 2.67 -9.38
C GLN A 497 10.52 2.21 -8.59
N LEU A 498 9.38 2.77 -8.96
CA LEU A 498 8.04 2.37 -8.56
C LEU A 498 7.26 1.97 -9.82
N TYR A 499 6.57 0.85 -9.78
CA TYR A 499 5.70 0.39 -10.87
C TYR A 499 4.27 0.39 -10.37
N VAL A 500 3.39 1.05 -11.11
CA VAL A 500 2.00 1.30 -10.72
C VAL A 500 1.09 0.80 -11.81
N SER A 501 0.06 0.03 -11.48
CA SER A 501 -0.92 -0.45 -12.47
C SER A 501 -2.36 -0.13 -12.12
N SER A 502 -3.20 -0.10 -13.14
CA SER A 502 -4.65 0.12 -13.06
C SER A 502 -5.39 -0.67 -14.14
N ASP A 503 -6.70 -0.42 -14.28
CA ASP A 503 -7.44 -0.92 -15.44
C ASP A 503 -6.96 -0.37 -16.79
N MET A 504 -6.33 0.81 -16.76
CA MET A 504 -6.02 1.59 -17.95
C MET A 504 -4.59 1.38 -18.44
N GLY A 505 -3.67 0.96 -17.57
CA GLY A 505 -2.28 0.77 -17.97
C GLY A 505 -1.32 0.56 -16.80
N VAL A 506 -0.03 0.67 -17.13
CA VAL A 506 1.10 0.60 -16.19
C VAL A 506 1.95 1.85 -16.33
N SER A 507 2.46 2.37 -15.23
CA SER A 507 3.39 3.51 -15.19
C SER A 507 4.61 3.16 -14.35
N GLN A 508 5.79 3.42 -14.91
CA GLN A 508 7.09 3.34 -14.21
C GLN A 508 7.47 4.74 -13.74
N LEU A 509 7.83 4.90 -12.46
CA LEU A 509 8.14 6.18 -11.83
C LEU A 509 9.47 6.09 -11.08
N THR A 510 10.27 7.17 -11.04
CA THR A 510 11.38 7.25 -10.08
C THR A 510 10.86 7.52 -8.66
N LEU A 511 11.56 6.98 -7.65
CA LEU A 511 11.24 7.22 -6.23
C LEU A 511 11.53 8.66 -5.75
N HIS A 512 12.30 9.42 -6.53
CA HIS A 512 12.69 10.77 -6.20
C HIS A 512 12.79 11.64 -7.44
N ARG A 513 12.50 12.93 -7.25
CA ARG A 513 12.49 14.00 -8.25
C ARG A 513 13.34 15.18 -7.79
N CYS A 514 14.48 14.93 -7.13
CA CYS A 514 15.25 15.97 -6.45
C CYS A 514 15.56 17.21 -7.29
N ARG A 515 15.74 17.06 -8.61
CA ARG A 515 16.02 18.18 -9.52
C ARG A 515 14.86 19.18 -9.63
N GLU A 516 13.63 18.73 -9.39
CA GLU A 516 12.43 19.57 -9.41
C GLU A 516 12.38 20.55 -8.22
N TYR A 517 13.13 20.27 -7.14
CA TYR A 517 13.29 21.22 -6.03
C TYR A 517 14.26 22.38 -6.37
N GLY A 518 14.87 22.38 -7.55
CA GLY A 518 15.62 23.52 -8.09
C GLY A 518 17.09 23.63 -7.66
N GLU A 519 17.64 24.82 -7.91
CA GLU A 519 19.06 25.18 -7.73
C GLU A 519 19.29 26.08 -6.51
N VAL A 520 18.33 26.12 -5.58
CA VAL A 520 18.46 26.89 -4.33
C VAL A 520 18.52 25.92 -3.16
N CYS A 521 19.53 26.10 -2.29
CA CYS A 521 19.72 25.25 -1.11
C CYS A 521 18.49 25.21 -0.21
N ALA A 522 17.82 26.35 -0.06
CA ALA A 522 16.65 26.47 0.79
C ALA A 522 15.48 25.60 0.30
N ASP A 523 15.17 25.63 -0.99
CA ASP A 523 14.07 24.84 -1.57
C ASP A 523 14.32 23.33 -1.39
N CYS A 524 15.57 22.89 -1.61
CA CYS A 524 15.99 21.52 -1.38
C CYS A 524 15.91 21.10 0.09
N CYS A 525 16.27 21.99 1.02
CA CYS A 525 16.19 21.72 2.46
C CYS A 525 14.73 21.65 2.93
N LEU A 526 13.91 22.59 2.48
CA LEU A 526 12.49 22.65 2.80
C LEU A 526 11.72 21.47 2.21
N ALA A 527 12.23 20.83 1.15
CA ALA A 527 11.64 19.61 0.58
C ALA A 527 11.46 18.49 1.58
N ARG A 528 12.33 18.40 2.62
CA ARG A 528 12.29 17.36 3.65
C ARG A 528 12.19 15.94 3.08
N ASP A 529 12.67 15.73 1.84
CA ASP A 529 12.64 14.44 1.16
C ASP A 529 13.92 13.65 1.49
N PRO A 530 13.83 12.47 2.16
CA PRO A 530 14.99 11.66 2.54
C PRO A 530 15.89 11.28 1.36
N TYR A 531 15.32 11.18 0.15
CA TYR A 531 16.11 10.87 -1.05
C TYR A 531 16.92 12.05 -1.58
N CYS A 532 16.65 13.29 -1.13
CA CYS A 532 17.17 14.50 -1.74
C CYS A 532 18.00 15.34 -0.76
N ALA A 533 19.20 15.72 -1.20
CA ALA A 533 20.11 16.57 -0.47
C ALA A 533 20.73 17.62 -1.40
N TRP A 534 21.01 18.79 -0.85
CA TRP A 534 21.76 19.83 -1.57
C TRP A 534 23.20 19.37 -1.76
N ASP A 535 23.74 19.39 -2.98
CA ASP A 535 25.11 18.91 -3.25
C ASP A 535 26.19 20.02 -3.22
N GLY A 536 25.76 21.28 -3.13
CA GLY A 536 26.61 22.47 -3.27
C GLY A 536 26.23 23.37 -4.44
N GLN A 537 25.57 22.80 -5.46
CA GLN A 537 25.15 23.50 -6.68
C GLN A 537 23.67 23.35 -6.98
N ARG A 538 23.09 22.18 -6.74
CA ARG A 538 21.67 21.90 -6.99
C ARG A 538 21.12 20.87 -6.01
N CYS A 539 19.80 20.71 -6.00
CA CYS A 539 19.20 19.60 -5.28
C CYS A 539 19.41 18.29 -6.05
N ALA A 540 19.98 17.30 -5.38
CA ALA A 540 20.39 16.03 -5.99
C ALA A 540 20.08 14.85 -5.06
N ARG A 541 20.22 13.64 -5.60
CA ARG A 541 20.00 12.41 -4.83
C ARG A 541 21.04 12.29 -3.70
N TYR A 542 20.58 11.93 -2.51
CA TYR A 542 21.44 11.57 -1.40
C TYR A 542 22.25 10.28 -1.68
N SER A 543 23.48 10.24 -1.16
CA SER A 543 24.45 9.15 -1.38
C SER A 543 25.59 9.26 -0.36
N HIS A 544 26.12 8.16 0.16
CA HIS A 544 27.11 8.20 1.23
C HIS A 544 28.53 8.66 0.81
N THR A 545 28.85 8.83 -0.47
CA THR A 545 30.23 8.99 -0.94
C THR A 545 30.83 10.41 -0.81
N ALA A 546 31.88 10.46 0.04
CA ALA A 546 33.09 11.30 0.16
C ALA A 546 33.09 12.85 0.09
N LYS A 547 32.16 13.55 -0.57
CA LYS A 547 32.14 15.05 -0.53
C LYS A 547 31.29 15.59 0.62
N ARG A 548 31.61 15.19 1.86
CA ARG A 548 30.84 15.51 3.09
C ARG A 548 30.64 17.01 3.36
N ARG A 549 31.51 17.89 2.87
CA ARG A 549 31.57 19.30 3.32
C ARG A 549 30.53 20.24 2.69
N SER A 550 29.85 19.86 1.60
CA SER A 550 28.85 20.70 0.92
C SER A 550 27.42 20.16 1.01
N ARG A 551 27.22 18.95 1.56
CA ARG A 551 25.90 18.32 1.59
C ARG A 551 25.04 18.82 2.74
N ARG A 552 23.80 19.19 2.43
CA ARG A 552 22.85 19.76 3.40
C ARG A 552 21.48 19.12 3.17
N GLN A 553 20.91 18.62 4.26
CA GLN A 553 19.60 18.00 4.31
C GLN A 553 19.14 18.10 5.77
N ASP A 554 17.88 18.44 5.98
CA ASP A 554 17.26 18.45 7.31
C ASP A 554 15.83 17.96 7.18
N ILE A 555 15.64 16.66 7.44
CA ILE A 555 14.33 16.02 7.32
C ILE A 555 13.45 16.37 8.52
N LYS A 556 14.04 16.40 9.73
CA LYS A 556 13.30 16.60 10.98
C LYS A 556 12.72 17.98 11.13
N HIS A 557 13.43 19.04 10.75
CA HIS A 557 12.94 20.41 10.96
C HIS A 557 12.77 21.18 9.65
N GLY A 558 13.49 20.80 8.59
CA GLY A 558 13.48 21.51 7.33
C GLY A 558 13.98 22.95 7.46
N ASP A 559 15.02 23.22 8.28
CA ASP A 559 15.49 24.58 8.56
C ASP A 559 16.61 25.04 7.59
N PRO A 560 16.29 25.85 6.56
CA PRO A 560 17.30 26.34 5.63
C PRO A 560 18.25 27.37 6.27
N LEU A 561 17.89 28.04 7.37
CA LEU A 561 18.77 29.04 8.01
C LEU A 561 19.98 28.38 8.67
N ARG A 562 19.76 27.23 9.31
CA ARG A 562 20.83 26.43 9.90
C ARG A 562 21.64 25.67 8.87
N GLN A 563 20.98 25.16 7.84
CA GLN A 563 21.64 24.31 6.84
C GLN A 563 22.34 25.12 5.75
N CYS A 564 21.73 26.20 5.23
CA CYS A 564 22.18 26.89 4.03
C CYS A 564 23.01 28.16 4.33
N ARG A 565 24.33 28.09 4.08
CA ARG A 565 25.22 29.26 4.10
C ARG A 565 24.78 30.33 3.10
N GLY A 566 24.68 31.57 3.55
CA GLY A 566 24.39 32.73 2.69
C GLY A 566 22.90 32.92 2.37
N PHE A 567 21.99 32.27 3.11
CA PHE A 567 20.56 32.56 3.02
C PHE A 567 20.27 33.98 3.53
N ASN A 568 20.42 34.95 2.62
CA ASN A 568 19.75 36.24 2.72
C ASN A 568 18.51 36.10 1.84
N ALA A 569 17.32 36.24 2.40
CA ALA A 569 16.07 36.34 1.66
C ALA A 569 16.09 37.63 0.81
N LYS A 570 16.86 37.65 -0.29
CA LYS A 570 16.79 38.71 -1.28
C LYS A 570 15.63 38.37 -2.20
N ALA A 571 14.44 38.85 -1.82
CA ALA A 571 13.35 39.00 -2.76
C ALA A 571 13.89 39.79 -3.97
N LYS A 572 13.86 39.19 -5.16
CA LYS A 572 14.10 39.93 -6.40
C LYS A 572 12.84 40.76 -6.66
N THR A 573 12.78 41.97 -6.12
CA THR A 573 11.79 42.97 -6.56
C THR A 573 12.09 43.36 -8.00
N PHE A 574 11.26 42.90 -8.94
CA PHE A 574 11.19 43.47 -10.27
C PHE A 574 10.39 44.78 -10.17
N TRP A 575 11.08 45.91 -10.23
CA TRP A 575 10.42 47.21 -10.30
C TRP A 575 9.99 47.48 -11.75
N LYS A 576 8.69 47.43 -12.04
CA LYS A 576 8.10 48.10 -13.21
C LYS A 576 7.54 49.45 -12.74
N PRO A 577 7.79 50.58 -13.43
CA PRO A 577 7.47 51.90 -12.89
C PRO A 577 6.00 52.27 -12.65
N ASP A 578 4.99 51.45 -13.00
CA ASP A 578 3.59 51.90 -12.94
C ASP A 578 2.58 50.92 -12.30
N LEU A 579 3.02 49.87 -11.60
CA LEU A 579 2.10 48.98 -10.87
C LEU A 579 2.73 48.51 -9.55
N CYS A 580 2.13 48.88 -8.41
CA CYS A 580 2.47 48.30 -7.11
C CYS A 580 1.85 46.90 -7.00
N LEU A 581 2.41 45.91 -7.70
CA LEU A 581 2.23 44.49 -7.37
C LEU A 581 3.60 43.90 -7.04
N ALA A 582 3.77 43.48 -5.79
CA ALA A 582 4.91 42.69 -5.36
C ALA A 582 4.55 41.20 -5.51
N ASP A 583 4.79 40.61 -6.68
CA ASP A 583 4.63 39.17 -6.87
C ASP A 583 5.86 38.43 -6.31
N CYS A 584 5.70 37.78 -5.16
CA CYS A 584 6.60 36.75 -4.67
C CYS A 584 5.97 35.38 -4.94
N LEU A 585 6.44 34.68 -5.97
CA LEU A 585 6.15 33.27 -6.18
C LEU A 585 7.10 32.45 -5.29
N LEU A 586 6.62 32.04 -4.11
CA LEU A 586 7.26 31.03 -3.25
C LEU A 586 6.43 29.73 -3.29
N PRO A 587 7.04 28.55 -3.09
CA PRO A 587 6.28 27.31 -2.98
C PRO A 587 5.39 27.33 -1.74
N ALA A 588 4.23 26.68 -1.86
CA ALA A 588 3.14 26.69 -0.89
C ALA A 588 3.57 26.37 0.55
N PHE A 589 2.91 27.04 1.51
CA PHE A 589 2.95 26.82 2.97
C PHE A 589 4.13 27.42 3.76
N THR A 590 4.53 28.65 3.47
CA THR A 590 5.23 29.49 4.47
C THR A 590 4.29 30.58 4.97
N GLU A 591 4.19 30.75 6.30
CA GLU A 591 3.46 31.86 6.90
C GLU A 591 4.25 33.15 6.63
N MET A 592 3.66 34.06 5.84
CA MET A 592 4.32 35.28 5.39
C MET A 592 3.90 36.45 6.30
N GLN A 593 4.78 36.91 7.19
CA GLN A 593 4.58 38.16 7.92
C GLN A 593 5.19 39.34 7.14
N TRP A 594 4.35 40.28 6.73
CA TRP A 594 4.79 41.54 6.14
C TRP A 594 5.20 42.53 7.24
N GLY A 595 6.50 42.82 7.34
CA GLY A 595 7.04 43.85 8.21
C GLY A 595 7.47 45.08 7.43
N LEU A 596 6.66 46.14 7.42
CA LEU A 596 7.10 47.46 6.96
C LEU A 596 8.04 48.06 8.01
N ARG A 597 9.34 48.16 7.70
CA ARG A 597 10.24 49.03 8.45
C ARG A 597 9.95 50.47 8.03
N THR A 598 9.16 51.20 8.81
CA THR A 598 9.14 52.66 8.76
C THR A 598 10.47 53.19 9.31
N GLN A 599 11.43 53.49 8.44
CA GLN A 599 12.50 54.40 8.83
C GLN A 599 11.87 55.79 9.01
N GLY A 600 11.75 56.24 10.26
CA GLY A 600 11.38 57.62 10.56
C GLY A 600 12.43 58.57 10.00
N MET A 601 12.14 59.19 8.86
CA MET A 601 12.85 60.38 8.40
C MET A 601 12.43 61.55 9.28
N LEU A 602 13.29 61.89 10.24
CA LEU A 602 13.29 63.20 10.89
C LEU A 602 13.71 64.25 9.86
N PHE A 603 12.76 65.04 9.36
CA PHE A 603 13.05 66.30 8.67
C PHE A 603 13.28 67.41 9.72
N PRO A 604 14.35 68.22 9.62
CA PRO A 604 14.57 69.32 10.54
C PRO A 604 13.65 70.50 10.19
N SER A 605 13.00 71.03 11.22
CA SER A 605 12.15 72.22 11.19
C SER A 605 12.97 73.49 10.97
N ARG A 606 12.39 74.38 10.14
CA ARG A 606 12.82 75.73 9.75
C ARG A 606 13.34 76.62 10.89
N SER A 607 14.25 77.54 10.55
CA SER A 607 14.35 78.86 11.20
C SER A 607 14.80 79.94 10.18
N PRO A 608 14.50 81.23 10.42
CA PRO A 608 14.12 82.20 9.39
C PRO A 608 15.26 83.12 8.91
N CYS A 609 15.09 83.72 7.73
CA CYS A 609 15.93 84.79 7.20
C CYS A 609 15.97 86.03 8.10
N PRO A 610 17.10 86.75 8.12
CA PRO A 610 17.08 88.20 8.22
C PRO A 610 17.78 88.88 7.02
N HIS A 611 17.31 90.09 6.77
CA HIS A 611 17.75 91.05 5.78
C HIS A 611 19.19 91.59 5.98
N HIS A 612 19.70 92.17 4.88
CA HIS A 612 20.64 93.29 4.77
C HIS A 612 22.16 93.04 4.61
N SER A 613 22.58 93.17 3.34
CA SER A 613 23.60 94.11 2.80
C SER A 613 25.00 94.20 3.44
N ARG A 614 26.03 93.88 2.63
CA ARG A 614 27.13 94.76 2.15
C ARG A 614 28.40 93.95 1.85
N THR A 615 28.76 93.93 0.57
CA THR A 615 30.09 94.20 -0.01
C THR A 615 31.37 93.90 0.78
N ALA A 616 32.20 93.08 0.13
CA ALA A 616 33.57 93.36 -0.30
C ALA A 616 34.78 92.93 0.57
N ILE A 617 35.54 92.00 -0.02
CA ILE A 617 37.00 92.00 -0.24
C ILE A 617 37.90 91.87 1.01
N LYS A 618 38.46 90.67 1.19
CA LYS A 618 39.83 90.34 0.74
C LYS A 618 39.96 88.84 0.50
#